data_AF-F5ITX5-F1
#
_entry.id   AF-F5ITX5-F1
#
_cell.length_a   1.000
_cell.length_b   1.000
_cell.length_c   1.000
_cell.angle_alpha   90.00
_cell.angle_beta   90.00
_cell.angle_gamma   90.00
#
_symmetry.space_group_name_H-M   'P 1'
#
loop_
_entity.id
_entity.type
_entity.pdbx_description
1 polymer ?
#
loop_
_entity_poly.entity_id
_entity_poly.type
_entity_poly.pdbx_seq_one_letter_code
_entity_poly.pdbx_strand_id
1 'polypeptide(L)'
;MTTVNSMTRQKRTKQQLYTDPEMLLSKAFEYFTWCEENPWLKKELMRSGEKKGEFIETPIPRPFTLAGMCVYCGISESAFMRYGKDEEMRDAAAHILGIIRQTYLEGAILGEYNATFVANLLEDLY
;
A
#
# COMPACT_ATOMS: atom_id res chain seq x y z
N MET A 1 -45.51 -11.48 -18.74
CA MET A 1 -45.25 -11.15 -17.33
C MET A 1 -43.75 -11.01 -17.19
N THR A 2 -43.24 -9.78 -17.27
CA THR A 2 -41.80 -9.49 -17.33
C THR A 2 -41.38 -9.00 -15.94
N THR A 3 -40.78 -9.87 -15.14
CA THR A 3 -40.30 -9.49 -13.80
C THR A 3 -38.93 -8.83 -13.94
N VAL A 4 -38.91 -7.51 -13.80
CA VAL A 4 -37.68 -6.73 -13.61
C VAL A 4 -37.10 -7.13 -12.26
N ASN A 5 -36.00 -7.88 -12.28
CA ASN A 5 -35.26 -8.25 -11.07
C ASN A 5 -34.46 -7.01 -10.62
N SER A 6 -35.06 -6.19 -9.76
CA SER A 6 -34.39 -5.05 -9.14
C SER A 6 -33.36 -5.58 -8.14
N MET A 7 -32.08 -5.55 -8.52
CA MET A 7 -30.97 -5.74 -7.58
C MET A 7 -31.00 -4.58 -6.57
N THR A 8 -31.67 -4.81 -5.45
CA THR A 8 -31.69 -3.89 -4.32
C THR A 8 -30.32 -3.93 -3.65
N ARG A 9 -29.62 -2.79 -3.65
CA ARG A 9 -28.41 -2.58 -2.86
C ARG A 9 -28.77 -2.78 -1.39
N GLN A 10 -28.47 -3.95 -0.84
CA GLN A 10 -28.53 -4.17 0.60
C GLN A 10 -27.66 -3.10 1.27
N LYS A 11 -28.25 -2.33 2.20
CA LYS A 11 -27.50 -1.50 3.13
C LYS A 11 -26.63 -2.44 3.96
N ARG A 12 -25.42 -2.77 3.47
CA ARG A 12 -24.36 -3.26 4.34
C ARG A 12 -24.11 -2.14 5.32
N THR A 13 -24.56 -2.32 6.56
CA THR A 13 -23.98 -1.64 7.71
C THR A 13 -22.47 -1.72 7.53
N LYS A 14 -21.80 -0.57 7.66
CA LYS A 14 -20.37 -0.37 7.37
C LYS A 14 -19.57 -1.16 8.41
N GLN A 15 -19.56 -2.48 8.26
CA GLN A 15 -19.01 -3.42 9.21
C GLN A 15 -17.50 -3.25 9.11
N GLN A 16 -16.92 -2.84 10.22
CA GLN A 16 -15.48 -2.77 10.39
C GLN A 16 -14.94 -4.19 10.16
N LEU A 17 -14.18 -4.39 9.08
CA LEU A 17 -13.79 -5.72 8.61
C LEU A 17 -12.87 -6.43 9.63
N TYR A 18 -12.05 -5.64 10.33
CA TYR A 18 -11.13 -6.12 11.36
C TYR A 18 -11.53 -5.57 12.72
N THR A 19 -11.80 -6.45 13.67
CA THR A 19 -12.10 -6.10 15.07
C THR A 19 -10.96 -6.48 16.02
N ASP A 20 -9.89 -7.05 15.48
CA ASP A 20 -8.72 -7.52 16.21
C ASP A 20 -7.47 -6.85 15.60
N PRO A 21 -6.65 -6.15 16.40
CA PRO A 21 -5.45 -5.47 15.93
C PRO A 21 -4.43 -6.45 15.32
N GLU A 22 -4.31 -7.66 15.84
CA GLU A 22 -3.36 -8.66 15.32
C GLU A 22 -3.74 -9.11 13.91
N MET A 23 -5.04 -9.28 13.65
CA MET A 23 -5.54 -9.64 12.32
C MET A 23 -5.30 -8.53 11.29
N LEU A 24 -5.48 -7.26 11.68
CA LEU A 24 -5.17 -6.12 10.81
C LEU A 24 -3.66 -6.07 10.48
N LEU A 25 -2.80 -6.25 11.47
CA LEU A 25 -1.35 -6.28 11.30
C LEU A 25 -0.91 -7.43 10.40
N SER A 26 -1.40 -8.64 10.66
CA SER A 26 -1.08 -9.83 9.86
C SER A 26 -1.40 -9.60 8.39
N LYS A 27 -2.57 -9.02 8.08
CA LYS A 27 -2.96 -8.72 6.69
C LYS A 27 -2.15 -7.60 6.06
N ALA A 28 -1.77 -6.58 6.83
CA ALA A 28 -0.87 -5.54 6.35
C ALA A 28 0.53 -6.11 6.05
N PHE A 29 1.04 -7.04 6.85
CA PHE A 29 2.33 -7.69 6.62
C PHE A 29 2.30 -8.58 5.37
N GLU A 30 1.21 -9.33 5.13
CA GLU A 30 1.00 -10.04 3.87
C GLU A 30 1.08 -9.10 2.66
N TYR A 31 0.51 -7.88 2.75
CA TYR A 31 0.63 -6.88 1.70
C TYR A 31 2.07 -6.39 1.50
N PHE A 32 2.82 -6.17 2.58
CA PHE A 32 4.22 -5.73 2.47
C PHE A 32 5.10 -6.81 1.85
N THR A 33 4.97 -8.06 2.30
CA THR A 33 5.65 -9.22 1.69
C THR A 33 5.27 -9.36 0.22
N TRP A 34 3.99 -9.22 -0.12
CA TRP A 34 3.56 -9.24 -1.51
C TRP A 34 4.23 -8.13 -2.35
N CYS A 35 4.39 -6.93 -1.79
CA CYS A 35 5.10 -5.85 -2.49
C CYS A 35 6.57 -6.18 -2.74
N GLU A 36 7.25 -6.78 -1.76
CA GLU A 36 8.66 -7.21 -1.88
C GLU A 36 8.85 -8.32 -2.93
N GLU A 37 7.93 -9.27 -2.97
CA GLU A 37 7.94 -10.39 -3.91
C GLU A 37 7.54 -9.97 -5.35
N ASN A 38 6.89 -8.81 -5.51
CA ASN A 38 6.33 -8.34 -6.78
C ASN A 38 6.87 -6.95 -7.19
N PRO A 39 8.20 -6.81 -7.43
CA PRO A 39 8.80 -5.56 -7.87
C PRO A 39 8.33 -5.14 -9.26
N TRP A 40 8.53 -3.87 -9.60
CA TRP A 40 8.37 -3.39 -10.96
C TRP A 40 9.59 -3.77 -11.80
N LEU A 41 9.40 -4.13 -13.07
CA LEU A 41 10.51 -4.42 -13.97
C LEU A 41 10.75 -3.22 -14.88
N LYS A 42 11.88 -2.53 -14.70
CA LYS A 42 12.29 -1.44 -15.58
C LYS A 42 13.10 -2.02 -16.74
N LYS A 43 12.63 -1.76 -17.95
CA LYS A 43 13.34 -2.12 -19.18
C LYS A 43 14.31 -1.02 -19.55
N GLU A 44 15.60 -1.34 -19.59
CA GLU A 44 16.65 -0.41 -19.97
C GLU A 44 17.43 -0.94 -21.18
N LEU A 45 17.64 -0.07 -22.18
CA LEU A 45 18.46 -0.40 -23.34
C LEU A 45 19.93 -0.29 -22.96
N MET A 46 20.68 -1.37 -23.17
CA MET A 46 22.12 -1.37 -22.97
C MET A 46 22.81 -0.53 -24.06
N ARG A 47 23.46 0.56 -23.63
CA ARG A 47 24.09 1.54 -24.54
C ARG A 47 25.55 1.22 -24.88
N SER A 48 26.17 0.31 -24.14
CA SER A 48 27.58 -0.05 -24.26
C SER A 48 27.82 -1.50 -23.83
N GLY A 49 29.04 -1.99 -24.07
CA GLY A 49 29.45 -3.37 -23.75
C GLY A 49 29.00 -4.40 -24.80
N GLU A 50 29.23 -5.67 -24.49
CA GLU A 50 28.93 -6.80 -25.39
C GLU A 50 27.43 -6.97 -25.67
N LYS A 51 26.58 -6.58 -24.71
CA LYS A 51 25.11 -6.64 -24.81
C LYS A 51 24.48 -5.37 -25.40
N LYS A 52 25.26 -4.53 -26.08
CA LYS A 52 24.76 -3.27 -26.64
C LYS A 52 23.61 -3.53 -27.61
N GLY A 53 22.49 -2.83 -27.41
CA GLY A 53 21.27 -3.00 -28.20
C GLY A 53 20.25 -3.97 -27.60
N GLU A 54 20.61 -4.69 -26.54
CA GLU A 54 19.66 -5.53 -25.79
C GLU A 54 18.94 -4.73 -24.70
N PHE A 55 17.71 -5.15 -24.40
CA PHE A 55 16.98 -4.67 -23.23
C PHE A 55 17.26 -5.57 -22.03
N ILE A 56 17.68 -4.97 -20.91
CA ILE A 56 17.77 -5.64 -19.62
C ILE A 56 16.58 -5.23 -18.76
N GLU A 57 16.07 -6.18 -17.97
CA GLU A 57 15.05 -5.92 -16.96
C GLU A 57 15.72 -5.83 -15.60
N THR A 58 15.59 -4.67 -14.96
CA THR A 58 16.10 -4.43 -13.60
C THR A 58 14.90 -4.32 -12.65
N PRO A 59 14.85 -5.12 -11.57
CA PRO A 59 13.79 -5.00 -10.58
C PRO A 59 13.91 -3.68 -9.82
N ILE A 60 12.77 -3.01 -9.65
CA ILE A 60 12.62 -1.81 -8.85
C ILE A 60 11.66 -2.13 -7.70
N PRO A 61 12.05 -1.86 -6.44
CA PRO A 61 11.19 -2.09 -5.29
C PRO A 61 9.81 -1.44 -5.47
N ARG A 62 8.76 -2.15 -5.07
CA ARG A 62 7.40 -1.61 -5.07
C ARG A 62 7.21 -0.78 -3.79
N PRO A 63 6.89 0.52 -3.90
CA PRO A 63 6.67 1.35 -2.73
C PRO A 63 5.39 0.91 -2.00
N PHE A 64 5.45 0.87 -0.66
CA PHE A 64 4.28 0.60 0.16
C PHE A 64 3.38 1.84 0.19
N THR A 65 2.08 1.69 -0.05
CA THR A 65 1.14 2.81 -0.03
C THR A 65 -0.04 2.47 0.87
N LEU A 66 -0.59 3.46 1.57
CA LEU A 66 -1.78 3.24 2.40
C LEU A 66 -2.98 2.78 1.54
N ALA A 67 -3.19 3.44 0.40
CA ALA A 67 -4.24 3.10 -0.55
C ALA A 67 -4.09 1.66 -1.09
N GLY A 68 -2.87 1.26 -1.50
CA GLY A 68 -2.59 -0.09 -1.99
C GLY A 68 -2.82 -1.15 -0.92
N MET A 69 -2.37 -0.90 0.31
CA MET A 69 -2.63 -1.79 1.46
C MET A 69 -4.13 -1.89 1.74
N CYS A 70 -4.86 -0.78 1.75
CA CYS A 70 -6.31 -0.78 1.97
C CYS A 70 -7.05 -1.61 0.91
N VAL A 71 -6.68 -1.46 -0.37
CA VAL A 71 -7.23 -2.27 -1.48
C VAL A 71 -6.93 -3.75 -1.27
N TYR A 72 -5.69 -4.11 -0.93
CA TYR A 72 -5.30 -5.49 -0.66
C TYR A 72 -6.09 -6.09 0.52
N CYS A 73 -6.22 -5.35 1.60
CA CYS A 73 -6.94 -5.74 2.81
C CYS A 73 -8.47 -5.68 2.68
N GLY A 74 -9.01 -5.24 1.53
CA GLY A 74 -10.45 -5.16 1.28
C GLY A 74 -11.18 -4.07 2.07
N ILE A 75 -10.48 -3.03 2.51
CA ILE A 75 -11.02 -1.92 3.30
C ILE A 75 -10.84 -0.59 2.57
N SER A 76 -11.68 0.40 2.87
CA SER A 76 -11.44 1.78 2.40
C SER A 76 -10.43 2.48 3.31
N GLU A 77 -9.69 3.47 2.78
CA GLU A 77 -8.85 4.36 3.61
C GLU A 77 -9.67 5.04 4.71
N SER A 78 -10.92 5.42 4.43
CA SER A 78 -11.83 5.98 5.46
C SER A 78 -12.13 5.04 6.62
N ALA A 79 -12.04 3.72 6.39
CA ALA A 79 -12.21 2.71 7.43
C ALA A 79 -10.90 2.53 8.20
N PHE A 80 -9.77 2.52 7.49
CA PHE A 80 -8.46 2.50 8.13
C PHE A 80 -8.26 3.70 9.08
N MET A 81 -8.62 4.90 8.65
CA MET A 81 -8.54 6.11 9.48
C MET A 81 -9.42 6.05 10.74
N ARG A 82 -10.44 5.17 10.79
CA ARG A 82 -11.23 4.95 12.02
C ARG A 82 -10.48 4.10 13.02
N TYR A 83 -9.67 3.13 12.58
CA TYR A 83 -8.81 2.36 13.48
C TYR A 83 -7.85 3.27 14.25
N GLY A 84 -7.33 4.32 13.62
CA GLY A 84 -6.49 5.32 14.31
C GLY A 84 -7.18 6.12 15.42
N LYS A 85 -8.53 6.08 15.51
CA LYS A 85 -9.33 6.77 16.54
C LYS A 85 -9.88 5.81 17.60
N ASP A 86 -9.71 4.52 17.40
CA ASP A 86 -10.20 3.46 18.26
C ASP A 86 -9.08 3.04 19.23
N GLU A 87 -9.36 2.99 20.53
CA GLU A 87 -8.32 2.77 21.55
C GLU A 87 -7.63 1.42 21.43
N GLU A 88 -8.33 0.39 20.96
CA GLU A 88 -7.79 -0.96 20.82
C GLU A 88 -7.04 -1.14 19.48
N MET A 89 -7.46 -0.41 18.45
CA MET A 89 -6.90 -0.55 17.09
C MET A 89 -5.84 0.49 16.75
N ARG A 90 -5.77 1.62 17.47
CA ARG A 90 -4.91 2.76 17.10
C ARG A 90 -3.44 2.40 17.02
N ASP A 91 -2.95 1.53 17.89
CA ASP A 91 -1.54 1.18 17.96
C ASP A 91 -1.16 0.31 16.74
N ALA A 92 -2.05 -0.60 16.32
CA ALA A 92 -1.90 -1.36 15.09
C ALA A 92 -1.91 -0.46 13.85
N ALA A 93 -2.86 0.48 13.76
CA ALA A 93 -2.93 1.43 12.66
C ALA A 93 -1.68 2.33 12.60
N ALA A 94 -1.21 2.81 13.74
CA ALA A 94 -0.01 3.62 13.87
C ALA A 94 1.25 2.84 13.47
N HIS A 95 1.34 1.56 13.84
CA HIS A 95 2.44 0.68 13.43
C HIS A 95 2.51 0.55 11.90
N ILE A 96 1.38 0.26 11.25
CA ILE A 96 1.30 0.12 9.79
C ILE A 96 1.75 1.41 9.10
N LEU A 97 1.26 2.57 9.57
CA LEU A 97 1.69 3.87 9.05
C LEU A 97 3.17 4.11 9.31
N GLY A 98 3.68 3.71 10.47
CA GLY A 98 5.10 3.80 10.83
C GLY A 98 5.99 3.06 9.83
N ILE A 99 5.63 1.83 9.46
CA ILE A 99 6.36 1.06 8.43
C ILE A 99 6.36 1.79 7.10
N ILE A 100 5.19 2.22 6.61
CA ILE A 100 5.07 2.92 5.33
C ILE A 100 5.94 4.19 5.32
N ARG A 101 5.86 4.99 6.38
CA ARG A 101 6.65 6.22 6.52
C ARG A 101 8.14 5.94 6.55
N GLN A 102 8.58 4.94 7.31
CA GLN A 102 9.99 4.58 7.43
C GLN A 102 10.55 4.13 6.08
N THR A 103 9.82 3.31 5.33
CA THR A 103 10.22 2.90 3.97
C THR A 103 10.42 4.10 3.05
N TYR A 104 9.50 5.07 3.06
CA TYR A 104 9.64 6.28 2.26
C TYR A 104 10.81 7.16 2.70
N LEU A 105 11.01 7.31 4.00
CA LEU A 105 12.11 8.08 4.56
C LEU A 105 13.48 7.49 4.17
N GLU A 106 13.66 6.19 4.39
CA GLU A 106 14.89 5.47 4.03
C GLU A 106 15.16 5.55 2.52
N GLY A 107 14.14 5.32 1.69
CA GLY A 107 14.30 5.44 0.24
C GLY A 107 14.64 6.87 -0.21
N ALA A 108 14.10 7.91 0.44
CA ALA A 108 14.49 9.29 0.17
C ALA A 108 15.94 9.59 0.59
N ILE A 109 16.37 9.08 1.75
CA ILE A 109 17.75 9.22 2.26
C ILE A 109 18.76 8.55 1.31
N LEU A 110 18.41 7.38 0.78
CA LEU A 110 19.24 6.62 -0.16
C LEU A 110 19.21 7.17 -1.59
N GLY A 111 18.31 8.12 -1.89
CA GLY A 111 18.12 8.67 -3.23
C GLY A 111 17.30 7.79 -4.18
N GLU A 112 16.72 6.71 -3.67
CA GLU A 112 15.79 5.83 -4.40
C GLU A 112 14.44 6.53 -4.64
N TYR A 113 14.03 7.40 -3.72
CA TYR A 113 12.82 8.22 -3.84
C TYR A 113 13.15 9.70 -3.97
N ASN A 114 12.31 10.42 -4.70
CA ASN A 114 12.41 11.87 -4.79
C ASN A 114 12.11 12.50 -3.42
N ALA A 115 13.13 13.11 -2.80
CA ALA A 115 13.02 13.66 -1.44
C ALA A 115 11.94 14.74 -1.31
N THR A 116 11.76 15.60 -2.32
CA THR A 116 10.72 16.65 -2.30
C THR A 116 9.32 16.03 -2.34
N PHE A 117 9.12 15.01 -3.16
CA PHE A 117 7.85 14.29 -3.22
C PHE A 117 7.55 13.58 -1.89
N VAL A 118 8.55 12.92 -1.31
CA VAL A 118 8.40 12.24 -0.01
C VAL A 118 8.12 13.22 1.12
N ALA A 119 8.77 14.39 1.15
CA ALA A 119 8.49 15.42 2.15
C ALA A 119 7.01 15.82 2.15
N ASN A 120 6.45 16.11 0.97
CA ASN A 120 5.03 16.44 0.83
C ASN A 120 4.11 15.27 1.24
N LEU A 121 4.46 14.03 0.87
CA LEU A 121 3.66 12.86 1.20
C LEU A 121 3.65 12.55 2.71
N LEU A 122 4.78 12.78 3.40
CA LEU A 122 4.88 12.53 4.83
C LEU A 122 4.10 13.57 5.64
N GLU A 123 4.03 14.82 5.20
CA GLU A 123 3.18 15.85 5.83
C GLU A 123 1.71 15.42 5.90
N ASP A 124 1.17 14.81 4.84
CA ASP A 124 -0.22 14.31 4.80
C ASP A 124 -0.48 13.13 5.74
N LEU A 125 0.57 12.45 6.17
CA LEU A 125 0.45 11.31 7.07
C LEU A 125 0.47 11.74 8.55
N TYR A 126 0.97 12.93 8.92
CA TYR A 126 0.99 13.43 10.30
C TYR A 126 -0.32 14.13 10.70
#